data_AF-A0A841SYZ9-F1
#
_entry.id   AF-A0A841SYZ9-F1
#
_cell.length_a   1.000
_cell.length_b   1.000
_cell.length_c   1.000
_cell.angle_alpha   90.00
_cell.angle_beta   90.00
_cell.angle_gamma   90.00
#
_symmetry.space_group_name_H-M   'P 1'
#
loop_
_entity.id
_entity.type
_entity.pdbx_description
1 polymer ?
#
loop_
_entity_poly.entity_id
_entity_poly.type
_entity_poly.pdbx_seq_one_letter_code
_entity_poly.pdbx_strand_id
1 'polypeptide(L)'
;MRKKGFSLLIGIVMFLSLSSQAFAAPSSIATSCGVAKGTASSPIRICSSEDLKLLASYPSSHFLLRNSIAVDDAWIPVPSFSGTFNGNHHTISGLQDSLIDQNYGTIRNLILSSSVLHDQRGALSIANYGYVSNLKVYGEVYGDNAGGIASLNEGTIEYSSSFMEIGGKSVTGGIAARNGKNGIIRYSHFSGEAGAFAQSGGITAFNEGLIANSFSWGKVSVVSGGAGGVVAHNYPGGAIRTSWSAGEVHYLYEPRLDVGKFAGKNSGIIVNPIITNHVYADGVLVE
;
A
#
# COMPACT_ATOMS: atom_id res chain seq x y z
N MET A 1 -29.86 -92.48 -11.39
CA MET A 1 -28.62 -92.04 -12.06
C MET A 1 -27.81 -91.14 -11.13
N ARG A 2 -26.52 -91.45 -10.96
CA ARG A 2 -25.42 -90.65 -10.38
C ARG A 2 -25.52 -90.17 -8.91
N LYS A 3 -24.77 -90.89 -8.06
CA LYS A 3 -24.24 -90.44 -6.76
C LYS A 3 -23.23 -89.30 -6.93
N LYS A 4 -23.29 -88.29 -6.07
CA LYS A 4 -22.18 -87.40 -5.63
C LYS A 4 -22.55 -86.99 -4.20
N GLY A 5 -21.72 -87.08 -3.16
CA GLY A 5 -20.28 -86.93 -3.06
C GLY A 5 -20.05 -85.82 -2.02
N PHE A 6 -19.81 -86.23 -0.76
CA PHE A 6 -19.51 -85.39 0.40
C PHE A 6 -18.17 -84.64 0.19
N SER A 7 -18.05 -83.37 0.61
CA SER A 7 -16.90 -82.90 1.42
C SER A 7 -17.03 -81.42 1.83
N LEU A 8 -16.86 -81.25 3.13
CA LEU A 8 -16.57 -80.05 3.90
C LEU A 8 -15.25 -79.37 3.43
N LEU A 9 -15.17 -78.04 3.40
CA LEU A 9 -13.87 -77.35 3.45
C LEU A 9 -13.98 -76.03 4.23
N ILE A 10 -13.08 -75.93 5.20
CA ILE A 10 -12.88 -74.90 6.22
C ILE A 10 -12.20 -73.68 5.62
N GLY A 11 -12.66 -72.48 6.02
CA GLY A 11 -12.12 -71.20 5.57
C GLY A 11 -10.72 -70.91 6.12
N ILE A 12 -9.87 -70.37 5.25
CA ILE A 12 -8.56 -69.79 5.60
C ILE A 12 -8.64 -68.29 5.34
N VAL A 13 -8.42 -67.51 6.39
CA VAL A 13 -8.25 -66.05 6.37
C VAL A 13 -6.80 -65.76 5.96
N MET A 14 -6.59 -65.05 4.84
CA MET A 14 -5.29 -64.48 4.48
C MET A 14 -5.30 -62.98 4.78
N PHE A 15 -4.43 -62.56 5.70
CA PHE A 15 -4.02 -61.16 5.88
C PHE A 15 -3.01 -60.80 4.79
N LEU A 16 -3.41 -59.92 3.86
CA LEU A 16 -2.50 -59.26 2.92
C LEU A 16 -1.97 -57.98 3.59
N SER A 17 -0.70 -58.00 4.00
CA SER A 17 0.03 -56.81 4.39
C SER A 17 0.41 -56.00 3.15
N LEU A 18 -0.27 -54.88 2.91
CA LEU A 18 0.20 -53.89 1.94
C LEU A 18 1.42 -53.17 2.53
N SER A 19 2.60 -53.45 1.98
CA SER A 19 3.77 -52.61 2.18
C SER A 19 3.51 -51.24 1.56
N SER A 20 3.45 -50.19 2.38
CA SER A 20 3.37 -48.81 1.92
C SER A 20 4.70 -48.43 1.25
N GLN A 21 4.76 -48.47 -0.08
CA GLN A 21 5.82 -47.77 -0.79
C GLN A 21 5.51 -46.27 -0.68
N ALA A 22 6.28 -45.59 0.17
CA ALA A 22 6.27 -44.14 0.21
C ALA A 22 6.76 -43.64 -1.15
N PHE A 23 5.86 -43.04 -1.93
CA PHE A 23 6.27 -42.18 -3.04
C PHE A 23 7.06 -41.03 -2.45
N ALA A 24 8.38 -41.02 -2.65
CA ALA A 24 9.18 -39.85 -2.40
C ALA A 24 8.64 -38.74 -3.30
N ALA A 25 8.07 -37.69 -2.68
CA ALA A 25 7.76 -36.47 -3.39
C ALA A 25 9.02 -35.99 -4.14
N PRO A 26 8.90 -35.50 -5.39
CA PRO A 26 10.05 -34.97 -6.10
C PRO A 26 10.69 -33.91 -5.23
N SER A 27 12.00 -34.05 -4.99
CA SER A 27 12.81 -33.12 -4.22
C SER A 27 12.55 -31.70 -4.74
N SER A 28 11.89 -30.89 -3.91
CA SER A 28 11.79 -29.47 -4.18
C SER A 28 13.23 -28.97 -4.24
N ILE A 29 13.61 -28.40 -5.39
CA ILE A 29 14.82 -27.57 -5.43
C ILE A 29 14.50 -26.42 -4.49
N ALA A 30 14.96 -26.53 -3.24
CA ALA A 30 14.95 -25.47 -2.26
C ALA A 30 15.71 -24.33 -2.91
N THR A 31 14.96 -23.41 -3.50
CA THR A 31 15.52 -22.28 -4.20
C THR A 31 16.00 -21.34 -3.12
N SER A 32 17.28 -21.43 -2.79
CA SER A 32 17.87 -20.79 -1.62
C SER A 32 17.67 -19.27 -1.64
N CYS A 33 17.32 -18.76 -0.47
CA CYS A 33 17.18 -17.34 -0.17
C CYS A 33 18.56 -16.66 -0.23
N GLY A 34 18.63 -15.40 -0.62
CA GLY A 34 19.89 -14.65 -0.73
C GLY A 34 20.87 -15.04 -1.86
N VAL A 35 20.76 -16.22 -2.50
CA VAL A 35 21.77 -16.75 -3.45
C VAL A 35 21.55 -16.33 -4.92
N ALA A 36 20.95 -15.17 -5.19
CA ALA A 36 20.72 -14.74 -6.57
C ALA A 36 21.63 -13.59 -7.00
N LYS A 37 21.90 -13.48 -8.30
CA LYS A 37 22.79 -12.47 -8.89
C LYS A 37 22.29 -11.02 -8.78
N GLY A 38 21.05 -10.80 -8.37
CA GLY A 38 20.45 -9.45 -8.31
C GLY A 38 20.10 -8.86 -9.67
N THR A 39 20.02 -9.68 -10.72
CA THR A 39 19.61 -9.27 -12.07
C THR A 39 18.11 -9.50 -12.28
N ALA A 40 17.52 -8.87 -13.31
CA ALA A 40 16.09 -9.03 -13.60
C ALA A 40 15.67 -10.50 -13.83
N SER A 41 16.54 -11.32 -14.46
CA SER A 41 16.29 -12.75 -14.70
C SER A 41 16.64 -13.64 -13.50
N SER A 42 17.39 -13.13 -12.53
CA SER A 42 17.82 -13.85 -11.32
C SER A 42 17.78 -12.91 -10.11
N PRO A 43 16.58 -12.49 -9.67
CA PRO A 43 16.43 -11.54 -8.57
C PRO A 43 16.81 -12.16 -7.23
N ILE A 44 17.39 -11.35 -6.34
CA ILE A 44 17.68 -11.70 -4.95
C ILE A 44 16.36 -12.07 -4.26
N ARG A 45 16.32 -13.27 -3.67
CA ARG A 45 15.13 -13.80 -3.03
C ARG A 45 15.14 -13.45 -1.55
N ILE A 46 14.10 -12.72 -1.13
CA ILE A 46 13.91 -12.30 0.26
C ILE A 46 12.96 -13.30 0.92
N CYS A 47 13.42 -13.98 1.96
CA CYS A 47 12.64 -14.98 2.69
C CYS A 47 12.53 -14.72 4.20
N SER A 48 13.26 -13.74 4.72
CA SER A 48 13.34 -13.44 6.14
C SER A 48 13.51 -11.95 6.37
N SER A 49 13.31 -11.52 7.62
CA SER A 49 13.60 -10.14 8.04
C SER A 49 15.07 -9.79 7.83
N GLU A 50 15.98 -10.74 8.02
CA GLU A 50 17.42 -10.52 7.77
C GLU A 50 17.71 -10.32 6.28
N ASP A 51 17.10 -11.12 5.39
CA ASP A 51 17.25 -10.92 3.95
C ASP A 51 16.73 -9.54 3.51
N LEU A 52 15.69 -9.01 4.17
CA LEU A 52 15.10 -7.72 3.80
C LEU A 52 16.14 -6.58 3.87
N LYS A 53 17.12 -6.69 4.77
CA LYS A 53 18.23 -5.74 4.91
C LYS A 53 19.12 -5.67 3.66
N LEU A 54 19.11 -6.69 2.79
CA LEU A 54 19.83 -6.70 1.51
C LEU A 54 19.36 -5.60 0.56
N LEU A 55 18.15 -5.05 0.74
CA LEU A 55 17.69 -3.87 0.00
C LEU A 55 18.64 -2.68 0.19
N ALA A 56 19.16 -2.49 1.41
CA ALA A 56 20.11 -1.42 1.72
C ALA A 56 21.53 -1.74 1.23
N SER A 57 21.92 -3.01 1.23
CA SER A 57 23.25 -3.45 0.76
C SER A 57 23.38 -3.42 -0.77
N TYR A 58 22.29 -3.68 -1.49
CA TYR A 58 22.26 -3.79 -2.95
C TYR A 58 21.11 -2.97 -3.58
N PRO A 59 21.03 -1.65 -3.34
CA PRO A 59 19.84 -0.84 -3.62
C PRO A 59 19.46 -0.73 -5.11
N SER A 60 20.38 -1.07 -6.02
CA SER A 60 20.13 -1.09 -7.47
C SER A 60 19.79 -2.49 -8.02
N SER A 61 19.73 -3.51 -7.17
CA SER A 61 19.45 -4.90 -7.59
C SER A 61 17.97 -5.19 -7.75
N HIS A 62 17.68 -6.35 -8.33
CA HIS A 62 16.32 -6.88 -8.45
C HIS A 62 16.03 -7.85 -7.30
N PHE A 63 14.86 -7.70 -6.68
CA PHE A 63 14.43 -8.42 -5.49
C PHE A 63 13.05 -9.04 -5.68
N LEU A 64 12.85 -10.20 -5.06
CA LEU A 64 11.60 -10.95 -5.06
C LEU A 64 11.31 -11.50 -3.66
N LEU A 65 10.18 -11.11 -3.06
CA LEU A 65 9.68 -11.75 -1.84
C LEU A 65 9.21 -13.18 -2.15
N ARG A 66 9.53 -14.12 -1.25
CA ARG A 66 9.14 -15.53 -1.34
C ARG A 66 8.11 -15.96 -0.30
N ASN A 67 7.96 -15.17 0.75
CA ASN A 67 6.99 -15.35 1.82
C ASN A 67 6.73 -13.99 2.47
N SER A 68 5.64 -13.90 3.23
CA SER A 68 5.42 -12.75 4.10
C SER A 68 6.50 -12.68 5.19
N ILE A 69 6.85 -11.46 5.59
CA ILE A 69 7.93 -11.17 6.54
C ILE A 69 7.35 -10.37 7.70
N ALA A 70 7.55 -10.86 8.92
CA ALA A 70 7.38 -10.05 10.13
C ALA A 70 8.74 -9.43 10.49
N VAL A 71 8.76 -8.12 10.67
CA VAL A 71 9.92 -7.35 11.12
C VAL A 71 9.79 -7.17 12.62
N ASP A 72 10.58 -7.92 13.38
CA ASP A 72 10.52 -7.93 14.85
C ASP A 72 11.54 -6.97 15.49
N ASP A 73 12.62 -6.66 14.76
CA ASP A 73 13.66 -5.71 15.18
C ASP A 73 13.35 -4.29 14.71
N ALA A 74 14.04 -3.30 15.29
CA ALA A 74 13.99 -1.92 14.82
C ALA A 74 14.40 -1.85 13.33
N TRP A 75 13.45 -1.48 12.48
CA TRP A 75 13.69 -1.28 11.06
C TRP A 75 14.46 0.02 10.81
N ILE A 76 15.49 -0.06 9.97
CA ILE A 76 16.19 1.12 9.46
C ILE A 76 15.77 1.28 7.99
N PRO A 77 15.10 2.39 7.62
CA PRO A 77 14.72 2.65 6.23
C PRO A 77 15.89 2.53 5.26
N VAL A 78 15.62 1.99 4.07
CA VAL A 78 16.60 2.00 2.97
C VAL A 78 16.77 3.45 2.51
N PRO A 79 17.96 4.08 2.62
CA PRO A 79 18.09 5.52 2.36
C PRO A 79 17.74 5.91 0.92
N SER A 80 18.11 5.07 -0.04
CA SER A 80 17.77 5.25 -1.45
C SER A 80 17.71 3.89 -2.15
N PHE A 81 16.67 3.68 -2.95
CA PHE A 81 16.46 2.45 -3.71
C PHE A 81 16.23 2.76 -5.19
N SER A 82 16.96 2.11 -6.08
CA SER A 82 16.88 2.32 -7.54
C SER A 82 16.62 1.03 -8.34
N GLY A 83 16.60 -0.11 -7.66
CA GLY A 83 16.38 -1.42 -8.25
C GLY A 83 14.91 -1.75 -8.49
N THR A 84 14.58 -3.04 -8.48
CA THR A 84 13.18 -3.48 -8.54
C THR A 84 12.83 -4.37 -7.37
N PHE A 85 11.73 -4.10 -6.67
CA PHE A 85 11.23 -4.95 -5.62
C PHE A 85 9.85 -5.49 -5.96
N ASN A 86 9.77 -6.79 -6.28
CA ASN A 86 8.50 -7.48 -6.49
C ASN A 86 8.08 -8.18 -5.19
N GLY A 87 7.01 -7.69 -4.58
CA GLY A 87 6.45 -8.25 -3.37
C GLY A 87 5.77 -9.60 -3.56
N ASN A 88 5.48 -10.00 -4.80
CA ASN A 88 4.81 -11.26 -5.13
C ASN A 88 3.52 -11.49 -4.31
N HIS A 89 2.81 -10.39 -4.00
CA HIS A 89 1.61 -10.31 -3.18
C HIS A 89 1.79 -10.74 -1.72
N HIS A 90 3.03 -10.82 -1.23
CA HIS A 90 3.32 -11.06 0.17
C HIS A 90 3.26 -9.77 1.00
N THR A 91 3.16 -9.96 2.32
CA THR A 91 3.07 -8.88 3.30
C THR A 91 4.41 -8.69 3.99
N ILE A 92 4.83 -7.43 4.18
CA ILE A 92 5.82 -7.06 5.20
C ILE A 92 5.05 -6.39 6.34
N SER A 93 5.15 -6.94 7.55
CA SER A 93 4.47 -6.44 8.74
C SER A 93 5.44 -6.04 9.84
N GLY A 94 5.00 -5.18 10.76
CA GLY A 94 5.79 -4.78 11.94
C GLY A 94 6.77 -3.63 11.68
N LEU A 95 6.70 -3.00 10.49
CA LEU A 95 7.50 -1.82 10.18
C LEU A 95 7.12 -0.66 11.10
N GLN A 96 8.12 -0.13 11.83
CA GLN A 96 7.99 1.05 12.68
C GLN A 96 8.50 2.33 11.99
N ASP A 97 8.97 2.20 10.74
CA ASP A 97 9.40 3.28 9.88
C ASP A 97 9.01 2.95 8.41
N SER A 98 9.12 3.92 7.49
CA SER A 98 9.01 3.71 6.05
C SER A 98 9.94 2.59 5.59
N LEU A 99 9.51 1.80 4.61
CA LEU A 99 10.40 0.81 4.02
C LEU A 99 11.64 1.46 3.39
N ILE A 100 11.47 2.61 2.71
CA ILE A 100 12.50 3.28 1.92
C ILE A 100 12.37 4.79 2.05
N ASP A 101 13.43 5.54 2.31
CA ASP A 101 13.33 6.99 2.34
C ASP A 101 13.08 7.57 0.94
N GLN A 102 13.97 7.26 -0.02
CA GLN A 102 13.87 7.72 -1.40
C GLN A 102 13.74 6.56 -2.40
N ASN A 103 12.58 6.42 -3.03
CA ASN A 103 12.39 5.43 -4.09
C ASN A 103 12.63 6.06 -5.47
N TYR A 104 13.67 5.63 -6.17
CA TYR A 104 13.92 5.86 -7.60
C TYR A 104 13.63 4.62 -8.45
N GLY A 105 13.37 3.49 -7.80
CA GLY A 105 13.20 2.18 -8.43
C GLY A 105 11.75 1.83 -8.76
N THR A 106 11.53 0.54 -8.98
CA THR A 106 10.21 -0.06 -9.23
C THR A 106 9.80 -0.92 -8.05
N ILE A 107 8.65 -0.64 -7.44
CA ILE A 107 8.12 -1.43 -6.32
C ILE A 107 6.71 -1.87 -6.66
N ARG A 108 6.45 -3.17 -6.57
CA ARG A 108 5.15 -3.70 -7.00
C ARG A 108 4.68 -4.94 -6.28
N ASN A 109 3.36 -5.16 -6.32
CA ASN A 109 2.70 -6.36 -5.80
C ASN A 109 3.05 -6.63 -4.34
N LEU A 110 2.95 -5.60 -3.49
CA LEU A 110 3.42 -5.66 -2.11
C LEU A 110 2.31 -5.21 -1.17
N ILE A 111 2.25 -5.82 0.00
CA ILE A 111 1.38 -5.38 1.09
C ILE A 111 2.29 -4.93 2.24
N LEU A 112 2.08 -3.71 2.73
CA LEU A 112 2.75 -3.20 3.93
C LEU A 112 1.72 -3.08 5.05
N SER A 113 2.03 -3.69 6.18
CA SER A 113 1.25 -3.57 7.41
C SER A 113 2.17 -2.95 8.46
N SER A 114 2.24 -1.63 8.45
CA SER A 114 3.04 -0.87 9.40
C SER A 114 2.38 -0.85 10.78
N SER A 115 3.20 -0.64 11.80
CA SER A 115 2.73 -0.29 13.14
C SER A 115 2.35 1.19 13.16
N VAL A 116 2.88 1.98 14.10
CA VAL A 116 2.75 3.43 14.10
C VAL A 116 4.02 4.05 13.49
N LEU A 117 3.84 4.89 12.49
CA LEU A 117 4.90 5.66 11.84
C LEU A 117 4.87 7.10 12.34
N HIS A 118 6.04 7.72 12.50
CA HIS A 118 6.16 9.10 12.95
C HIS A 118 6.90 9.97 11.93
N ASP A 119 6.76 11.29 12.05
CA ASP A 119 7.39 12.31 11.21
C ASP A 119 6.87 12.36 9.76
N GLN A 120 7.59 13.04 8.86
CA GLN A 120 7.15 13.30 7.47
C GLN A 120 7.28 12.06 6.58
N ARG A 121 6.39 11.10 6.75
CA ARG A 121 6.52 9.76 6.16
C ARG A 121 5.27 9.29 5.43
N GLY A 122 5.44 8.26 4.62
CA GLY A 122 4.37 7.35 4.24
C GLY A 122 4.82 5.91 4.43
N ALA A 123 3.89 4.96 4.39
CA ALA A 123 4.22 3.58 4.74
C ALA A 123 5.30 2.96 3.84
N LEU A 124 5.30 3.33 2.55
CA LEU A 124 6.35 2.93 1.64
C LEU A 124 7.56 3.86 1.75
N SER A 125 7.34 5.17 1.61
CA SER A 125 8.46 6.11 1.46
C SER A 125 8.22 7.53 1.92
N ILE A 126 9.31 8.25 2.19
CA ILE A 126 9.26 9.72 2.32
C ILE A 126 9.03 10.32 0.93
N ALA A 127 9.87 9.98 -0.05
CA ALA A 127 9.79 10.50 -1.40
C ALA A 127 9.79 9.37 -2.45
N ASN A 128 8.77 9.37 -3.30
CA ASN A 128 8.70 8.50 -4.48
C ASN A 128 9.04 9.30 -5.74
N TYR A 129 10.18 9.01 -6.36
CA TYR A 129 10.59 9.45 -7.69
C TYR A 129 10.45 8.33 -8.74
N GLY A 130 10.26 7.09 -8.29
CA GLY A 130 10.18 5.90 -9.11
C GLY A 130 8.75 5.50 -9.45
N TYR A 131 8.55 4.19 -9.67
CA TYR A 131 7.27 3.62 -10.04
C TYR A 131 6.78 2.62 -8.98
N VAL A 132 5.59 2.90 -8.45
CA VAL A 132 4.91 2.08 -7.44
C VAL A 132 3.62 1.57 -8.05
N SER A 133 3.41 0.26 -8.03
CA SER A 133 2.18 -0.34 -8.58
C SER A 133 1.64 -1.48 -7.73
N ASN A 134 0.31 -1.58 -7.62
CA ASN A 134 -0.33 -2.68 -6.89
C ASN A 134 0.21 -2.82 -5.46
N LEU A 135 0.28 -1.70 -4.75
CA LEU A 135 0.65 -1.63 -3.34
C LEU A 135 -0.61 -1.53 -2.48
N LYS A 136 -0.64 -2.24 -1.35
CA LYS A 136 -1.63 -2.01 -0.29
C LYS A 136 -0.93 -1.64 1.00
N VAL A 137 -1.40 -0.61 1.68
CA VAL A 137 -0.82 -0.14 2.95
C VAL A 137 -1.87 -0.09 4.06
N TYR A 138 -1.49 -0.56 5.25
CA TYR A 138 -2.27 -0.61 6.48
C TYR A 138 -1.39 -0.13 7.65
N GLY A 139 -2.03 0.46 8.67
CA GLY A 139 -1.35 0.98 9.86
C GLY A 139 -1.66 2.45 10.13
N GLU A 140 -0.83 3.08 10.94
CA GLU A 140 -1.00 4.46 11.40
C GLU A 140 0.22 5.31 11.02
N VAL A 141 0.01 6.56 10.60
CA VAL A 141 1.09 7.54 10.38
C VAL A 141 0.73 8.85 11.06
N TYR A 142 1.64 9.38 11.89
CA TYR A 142 1.52 10.69 12.54
C TYR A 142 2.71 11.59 12.20
N GLY A 143 2.48 12.66 11.43
CA GLY A 143 3.57 13.46 10.88
C GLY A 143 3.24 14.90 10.51
N ASP A 144 4.24 15.73 10.25
CA ASP A 144 3.99 17.09 9.75
C ASP A 144 3.44 17.07 8.31
N ASN A 145 4.02 16.23 7.45
CA ASN A 145 3.57 15.96 6.08
C ASN A 145 3.42 14.44 5.94
N ALA A 146 2.22 13.91 6.20
CA ALA A 146 1.98 12.47 6.24
C ALA A 146 1.13 12.00 5.05
N GLY A 147 1.59 10.98 4.35
CA GLY A 147 0.83 10.34 3.27
C GLY A 147 0.67 8.85 3.53
N GLY A 148 -0.39 8.22 3.03
CA GLY A 148 -0.58 6.79 3.25
C GLY A 148 0.56 5.95 2.65
N ILE A 149 0.91 6.21 1.39
CA ILE A 149 1.98 5.52 0.66
C ILE A 149 3.27 6.32 0.69
N ALA A 150 3.21 7.61 0.32
CA ALA A 150 4.39 8.47 0.26
C ALA A 150 4.12 9.85 0.85
N SER A 151 5.10 10.51 1.48
CA SER A 151 4.91 11.93 1.84
C SER A 151 4.91 12.82 0.59
N LEU A 152 5.92 12.65 -0.27
CA LEU A 152 6.03 13.31 -1.57
C LEU A 152 6.00 12.29 -2.71
N ASN A 153 5.18 12.53 -3.73
CA ASN A 153 5.21 11.81 -4.98
C ASN A 153 5.65 12.71 -6.13
N GLU A 154 6.81 12.44 -6.71
CA GLU A 154 7.35 12.99 -7.96
C GLU A 154 7.48 11.93 -9.06
N GLY A 155 7.14 10.67 -8.73
CA GLY A 155 7.09 9.54 -9.65
C GLY A 155 5.66 9.11 -9.96
N THR A 156 5.45 7.82 -10.15
CA THR A 156 4.12 7.23 -10.39
C THR A 156 3.71 6.32 -9.25
N ILE A 157 2.47 6.48 -8.77
CA ILE A 157 1.76 5.54 -7.91
C ILE A 157 0.50 5.11 -8.64
N GLU A 158 0.35 3.81 -8.89
CA GLU A 158 -0.83 3.29 -9.58
C GLU A 158 -1.37 1.98 -9.03
N TYR A 159 -2.67 1.72 -9.26
CA TYR A 159 -3.35 0.51 -8.80
C TYR A 159 -3.17 0.25 -7.30
N SER A 160 -2.99 1.31 -6.51
CA SER A 160 -2.56 1.20 -5.12
C SER A 160 -3.63 1.65 -4.15
N SER A 161 -3.62 1.08 -2.96
CA SER A 161 -4.69 1.22 -1.98
C SER A 161 -4.12 1.60 -0.63
N SER A 162 -4.69 2.60 0.02
CA SER A 162 -4.35 2.99 1.38
C SER A 162 -5.55 2.85 2.30
N PHE A 163 -5.36 2.10 3.37
CA PHE A 163 -6.33 1.87 4.45
C PHE A 163 -5.78 2.43 5.78
N MET A 164 -4.89 3.43 5.68
CA MET A 164 -4.17 3.99 6.82
C MET A 164 -5.05 4.94 7.64
N GLU A 165 -4.75 5.04 8.93
CA GLU A 165 -5.11 6.19 9.74
C GLU A 165 -3.95 7.19 9.70
N ILE A 166 -4.22 8.40 9.24
CA ILE A 166 -3.20 9.41 8.93
C ILE A 166 -3.51 10.67 9.73
N GLY A 167 -2.69 10.96 10.73
CA GLY A 167 -2.73 12.20 11.48
C GLY A 167 -1.58 13.12 11.09
N GLY A 168 -1.83 14.43 11.03
CA GLY A 168 -0.72 15.35 10.84
C GLY A 168 -0.89 16.78 11.32
N LYS A 169 0.25 17.41 11.68
CA LYS A 169 0.25 18.79 12.17
C LYS A 169 0.12 19.81 11.05
N SER A 170 0.51 19.49 9.83
CA SER A 170 0.40 20.44 8.71
C SER A 170 -0.45 19.85 7.60
N VAL A 171 0.00 18.75 7.00
CA VAL A 171 -0.52 18.27 5.71
C VAL A 171 -0.73 16.77 5.75
N THR A 172 -1.92 16.29 5.38
CA THR A 172 -2.18 14.85 5.23
C THR A 172 -2.85 14.49 3.91
N GLY A 173 -2.49 13.31 3.38
CA GLY A 173 -3.08 12.79 2.15
C GLY A 173 -3.26 11.28 2.17
N GLY A 174 -4.45 10.80 1.79
CA GLY A 174 -4.77 9.37 1.81
C GLY A 174 -3.78 8.46 1.06
N ILE A 175 -3.27 8.93 -0.09
CA ILE A 175 -2.23 8.24 -0.88
C ILE A 175 -0.87 8.93 -0.71
N ALA A 176 -0.82 10.24 -0.92
CA ALA A 176 0.39 11.01 -0.70
C ALA A 176 0.08 12.39 -0.11
N ALA A 177 0.91 12.92 0.78
CA ALA A 177 0.66 14.27 1.29
C ALA A 177 0.73 15.30 0.15
N ARG A 178 1.74 15.17 -0.72
CA ARG A 178 1.97 16.03 -1.89
C ARG A 178 2.18 15.20 -3.15
N ASN A 179 1.42 15.50 -4.19
CA ASN A 179 1.69 15.03 -5.54
C ASN A 179 2.33 16.18 -6.32
N GLY A 180 3.65 16.13 -6.45
CA GLY A 180 4.47 17.16 -7.07
C GLY A 180 4.28 17.23 -8.58
N LYS A 181 5.02 18.13 -9.23
CA LYS A 181 4.82 18.47 -10.65
C LYS A 181 4.97 17.28 -11.59
N ASN A 182 5.86 16.34 -11.28
CA ASN A 182 6.06 15.13 -12.08
C ASN A 182 5.22 13.94 -11.56
N GLY A 183 4.53 14.15 -10.44
CA GLY A 183 3.77 13.14 -9.73
C GLY A 183 2.53 12.70 -10.50
N ILE A 184 2.37 11.38 -10.64
CA ILE A 184 1.18 10.74 -11.19
C ILE A 184 0.60 9.81 -10.13
N ILE A 185 -0.67 10.01 -9.78
CA ILE A 185 -1.46 9.09 -8.97
C ILE A 185 -2.66 8.64 -9.81
N ARG A 186 -2.75 7.35 -10.15
CA ARG A 186 -3.89 6.87 -10.94
C ARG A 186 -4.40 5.50 -10.55
N TYR A 187 -5.68 5.24 -10.82
CA TYR A 187 -6.32 3.95 -10.48
C TYR A 187 -6.11 3.55 -9.01
N SER A 188 -6.02 4.53 -8.13
CA SER A 188 -5.61 4.33 -6.73
C SER A 188 -6.68 4.84 -5.80
N HIS A 189 -6.71 4.32 -4.57
CA HIS A 189 -7.76 4.69 -3.64
C HIS A 189 -7.38 4.75 -2.18
N PHE A 190 -8.16 5.55 -1.46
CA PHE A 190 -8.07 5.71 -0.03
C PHE A 190 -9.40 5.33 0.64
N SER A 191 -9.30 4.55 1.72
CA SER A 191 -10.43 4.11 2.53
C SER A 191 -10.04 4.00 4.02
N GLY A 192 -9.44 5.07 4.56
CA GLY A 192 -9.11 5.22 5.97
C GLY A 192 -9.53 6.59 6.52
N GLU A 193 -8.82 7.10 7.51
CA GLU A 193 -9.02 8.45 8.06
C GLU A 193 -7.78 9.33 7.82
N ALA A 194 -7.99 10.55 7.31
CA ALA A 194 -6.93 11.53 7.08
C ALA A 194 -7.26 12.84 7.80
N GLY A 195 -6.65 13.06 8.96
CA GLY A 195 -6.81 14.25 9.80
C GLY A 195 -5.60 15.16 9.76
N ALA A 196 -5.78 16.47 9.56
CA ALA A 196 -4.69 17.45 9.67
C ALA A 196 -5.10 18.69 10.47
N PHE A 197 -4.14 19.41 11.07
CA PHE A 197 -4.45 20.72 11.62
C PHE A 197 -4.69 21.78 10.51
N ALA A 198 -3.93 21.73 9.40
CA ALA A 198 -3.97 22.75 8.36
C ALA A 198 -4.57 22.29 7.02
N GLN A 199 -4.10 21.20 6.39
CA GLN A 199 -4.57 20.80 5.06
C GLN A 199 -4.71 19.29 4.95
N SER A 200 -5.88 18.79 4.58
CA SER A 200 -6.12 17.35 4.41
C SER A 200 -6.88 17.05 3.14
N GLY A 201 -6.44 16.04 2.40
CA GLY A 201 -7.16 15.57 1.22
C GLY A 201 -7.26 14.06 1.13
N GLY A 202 -8.40 13.60 0.60
CA GLY A 202 -8.69 12.17 0.54
C GLY A 202 -7.72 11.36 -0.34
N ILE A 203 -7.09 11.98 -1.35
CA ILE A 203 -6.00 11.37 -2.13
C ILE A 203 -4.70 12.09 -1.82
N THR A 204 -4.67 13.42 -1.98
CA THR A 204 -3.53 14.26 -1.60
C THR A 204 -4.00 15.54 -0.93
N ALA A 205 -3.21 16.13 -0.04
CA ALA A 205 -3.51 17.51 0.34
C ALA A 205 -3.17 18.45 -0.80
N PHE A 206 -1.96 18.35 -1.37
CA PHE A 206 -1.51 19.23 -2.44
C PHE A 206 -1.30 18.48 -3.75
N ASN A 207 -1.75 19.08 -4.85
CA ASN A 207 -1.56 18.53 -6.18
C ASN A 207 -1.02 19.58 -7.16
N GLU A 208 0.17 19.32 -7.70
CA GLU A 208 0.79 20.02 -8.84
C GLU A 208 0.94 19.10 -10.06
N GLY A 209 0.74 17.79 -9.88
CA GLY A 209 0.81 16.77 -10.93
C GLY A 209 -0.56 16.25 -11.38
N LEU A 210 -0.62 14.97 -11.76
CA LEU A 210 -1.83 14.31 -12.24
C LEU A 210 -2.45 13.38 -11.18
N ILE A 211 -3.74 13.56 -10.91
CA ILE A 211 -4.59 12.57 -10.23
C ILE A 211 -5.64 12.08 -11.24
N ALA A 212 -5.71 10.79 -11.54
CA ALA A 212 -6.64 10.29 -12.56
C ALA A 212 -7.28 8.94 -12.20
N ASN A 213 -8.59 8.81 -12.38
CA ASN A 213 -9.30 7.54 -12.12
C ASN A 213 -9.08 7.03 -10.70
N SER A 214 -9.01 7.93 -9.73
CA SER A 214 -8.73 7.62 -8.33
C SER A 214 -9.92 7.99 -7.46
N PHE A 215 -10.13 7.28 -6.36
CA PHE A 215 -11.31 7.49 -5.52
C PHE A 215 -10.98 7.51 -4.04
N SER A 216 -11.71 8.34 -3.28
CA SER A 216 -11.59 8.42 -1.84
C SER A 216 -12.93 8.13 -1.16
N TRP A 217 -12.97 7.03 -0.41
CA TRP A 217 -14.06 6.69 0.52
C TRP A 217 -13.72 7.05 1.97
N GLY A 218 -12.50 7.53 2.21
CA GLY A 218 -12.03 7.83 3.55
C GLY A 218 -12.67 9.08 4.16
N LYS A 219 -12.58 9.18 5.48
CA LYS A 219 -12.93 10.38 6.23
C LYS A 219 -11.76 11.36 6.18
N VAL A 220 -12.03 12.60 5.80
CA VAL A 220 -11.06 13.69 5.72
C VAL A 220 -11.43 14.73 6.77
N SER A 221 -10.51 15.09 7.66
CA SER A 221 -10.78 16.01 8.76
C SER A 221 -9.74 17.12 8.84
N VAL A 222 -10.16 18.36 9.10
CA VAL A 222 -9.26 19.48 9.37
C VAL A 222 -9.67 20.32 10.58
N VAL A 223 -8.68 20.93 11.24
CA VAL A 223 -8.96 21.84 12.36
C VAL A 223 -9.13 23.29 11.88
N SER A 224 -8.15 23.85 11.17
CA SER A 224 -8.06 25.30 10.92
C SER A 224 -7.72 25.71 9.49
N GLY A 225 -7.71 24.79 8.54
CA GLY A 225 -7.46 25.12 7.14
C GLY A 225 -8.31 24.32 6.16
N GLY A 226 -7.72 23.97 5.02
CA GLY A 226 -8.44 23.50 3.84
C GLY A 226 -8.59 22.00 3.76
N ALA A 227 -9.76 21.56 3.34
CA ALA A 227 -10.05 20.15 3.13
C ALA A 227 -10.75 19.91 1.81
N GLY A 228 -10.40 18.80 1.16
CA GLY A 228 -11.20 18.30 0.06
C GLY A 228 -11.25 16.79 0.04
N GLY A 229 -12.42 16.26 -0.30
CA GLY A 229 -12.62 14.82 -0.31
C GLY A 229 -11.74 14.08 -1.33
N VAL A 230 -11.13 14.76 -2.30
CA VAL A 230 -9.99 14.25 -3.10
C VAL A 230 -8.72 15.06 -2.83
N VAL A 231 -8.81 16.39 -2.86
CA VAL A 231 -7.64 17.28 -2.75
C VAL A 231 -7.89 18.49 -1.85
N ALA A 232 -6.96 18.84 -0.97
CA ALA A 232 -7.08 20.09 -0.21
C ALA A 232 -6.85 21.33 -1.11
N HIS A 233 -5.74 21.35 -1.85
CA HIS A 233 -5.40 22.40 -2.81
C HIS A 233 -4.82 21.82 -4.10
N ASN A 234 -5.54 22.02 -5.21
CA ASN A 234 -5.05 21.76 -6.56
C ASN A 234 -4.38 23.02 -7.12
N TYR A 235 -3.06 23.03 -7.22
CA TYR A 235 -2.25 24.16 -7.64
C TYR A 235 -2.28 24.37 -9.17
N PRO A 236 -1.79 25.53 -9.68
CA PRO A 236 -1.56 25.70 -11.11
C PRO A 236 -0.64 24.59 -11.66
N GLY A 237 -1.04 23.97 -12.77
CA GLY A 237 -0.36 22.80 -13.34
C GLY A 237 -0.92 21.46 -12.85
N GLY A 238 -1.61 21.44 -11.71
CA GLY A 238 -2.31 20.27 -11.20
C GLY A 238 -3.54 19.92 -12.05
N ALA A 239 -3.67 18.64 -12.39
CA ALA A 239 -4.79 18.10 -13.15
C ALA A 239 -5.46 16.94 -12.41
N ILE A 240 -6.78 16.98 -12.29
CA ILE A 240 -7.60 15.91 -11.71
C ILE A 240 -8.62 15.45 -12.74
N ARG A 241 -8.68 14.15 -13.05
CA ARG A 241 -9.52 13.59 -14.11
C ARG A 241 -10.28 12.35 -13.66
N THR A 242 -11.60 12.33 -13.84
CA THR A 242 -12.43 11.12 -13.63
C THR A 242 -12.20 10.51 -12.23
N SER A 243 -12.11 11.36 -11.21
CA SER A 243 -11.85 10.93 -9.83
C SER A 243 -13.09 11.12 -8.98
N TRP A 244 -13.21 10.34 -7.90
CA TRP A 244 -14.42 10.27 -7.09
C TRP A 244 -14.13 10.63 -5.62
N SER A 245 -14.91 11.56 -5.08
CA SER A 245 -15.06 11.72 -3.63
C SER A 245 -16.38 11.13 -3.12
N ALA A 246 -16.29 10.20 -2.19
CA ALA A 246 -17.43 9.45 -1.67
C ALA A 246 -17.44 9.28 -0.15
N GLY A 247 -16.35 9.64 0.54
CA GLY A 247 -16.25 9.57 2.01
C GLY A 247 -16.97 10.72 2.72
N GLU A 248 -16.33 11.27 3.75
CA GLU A 248 -16.85 12.41 4.51
C GLU A 248 -15.77 13.48 4.66
N VAL A 249 -16.15 14.75 4.69
CA VAL A 249 -15.23 15.86 4.95
C VAL A 249 -15.68 16.62 6.20
N HIS A 250 -14.82 16.71 7.22
CA HIS A 250 -15.12 17.31 8.52
C HIS A 250 -14.21 18.52 8.78
N TYR A 251 -14.75 19.59 9.37
CA TYR A 251 -13.97 20.73 9.85
C TYR A 251 -14.51 21.29 11.17
N LEU A 252 -13.64 21.85 12.02
CA LEU A 252 -14.00 22.27 13.39
C LEU A 252 -14.08 23.79 13.63
N TYR A 253 -13.30 24.60 12.92
CA TYR A 253 -13.28 26.06 13.14
C TYR A 253 -13.81 26.87 11.94
N GLU A 254 -14.59 27.91 12.24
CA GLU A 254 -15.00 28.99 11.33
C GLU A 254 -14.12 30.24 11.61
N PRO A 255 -13.72 31.04 10.60
CA PRO A 255 -14.25 31.09 9.23
C PRO A 255 -13.61 30.08 8.28
N ARG A 256 -14.42 29.45 7.43
CA ARG A 256 -13.98 28.52 6.37
C ARG A 256 -12.77 29.05 5.60
N LEU A 257 -11.67 28.30 5.63
CA LEU A 257 -10.61 28.47 4.64
C LEU A 257 -10.61 27.22 3.76
N ASP A 258 -11.22 27.35 2.58
CA ASP A 258 -11.10 26.40 1.48
C ASP A 258 -11.48 24.93 1.83
N VAL A 259 -12.72 24.70 2.27
CA VAL A 259 -13.28 23.35 2.46
C VAL A 259 -14.30 23.05 1.36
N GLY A 260 -14.16 21.91 0.69
CA GLY A 260 -15.07 21.49 -0.37
C GLY A 260 -15.28 19.98 -0.45
N LYS A 261 -16.42 19.57 -0.99
CA LYS A 261 -16.76 18.15 -1.21
C LYS A 261 -15.67 17.41 -2.01
N PHE A 262 -15.11 18.04 -3.03
CA PHE A 262 -14.09 17.41 -3.87
C PHE A 262 -12.70 18.03 -3.71
N ALA A 263 -12.63 19.34 -3.90
CA ALA A 263 -11.43 20.14 -3.72
C ALA A 263 -11.70 21.25 -2.71
N GLY A 264 -10.77 21.49 -1.78
CA GLY A 264 -10.84 22.64 -0.89
C GLY A 264 -10.62 23.94 -1.64
N LYS A 265 -9.49 24.02 -2.35
CA LYS A 265 -9.14 25.08 -3.29
C LYS A 265 -8.71 24.49 -4.63
N ASN A 266 -9.14 25.12 -5.72
CA ASN A 266 -8.72 24.74 -7.06
C ASN A 266 -8.21 25.93 -7.87
N SER A 267 -6.94 25.87 -8.24
CA SER A 267 -6.27 26.76 -9.20
C SER A 267 -5.79 26.01 -10.46
N GLY A 268 -5.99 24.70 -10.51
CA GLY A 268 -5.66 23.83 -11.64
C GLY A 268 -6.90 23.35 -12.41
N ILE A 269 -6.76 22.22 -13.09
CA ILE A 269 -7.82 21.63 -13.92
C ILE A 269 -8.50 20.48 -13.19
N ILE A 270 -9.83 20.48 -13.13
CA ILE A 270 -10.64 19.35 -12.68
C ILE A 270 -11.62 19.00 -13.80
N VAL A 271 -11.60 17.75 -14.24
CA VAL A 271 -12.46 17.24 -15.33
C VAL A 271 -13.18 15.98 -14.85
N ASN A 272 -14.50 15.94 -15.03
CA ASN A 272 -15.38 14.83 -14.64
C ASN A 272 -15.21 14.41 -13.15
N PRO A 273 -15.33 15.33 -12.18
CA PRO A 273 -15.37 14.94 -10.78
C PRO A 273 -16.67 14.18 -10.50
N ILE A 274 -16.58 13.08 -9.76
CA ILE A 274 -17.73 12.37 -9.21
C ILE A 274 -17.78 12.69 -7.72
N ILE A 275 -18.94 13.13 -7.23
CA ILE A 275 -19.11 13.62 -5.86
C ILE A 275 -20.37 12.99 -5.28
N THR A 276 -20.19 12.17 -4.25
CA THR A 276 -21.28 11.54 -3.51
C THR A 276 -21.10 11.66 -1.99
N ASN A 277 -20.18 12.51 -1.56
CA ASN A 277 -19.86 12.72 -0.15
C ASN A 277 -20.65 13.87 0.50
N HIS A 278 -20.53 13.93 1.81
CA HIS A 278 -21.08 14.98 2.67
C HIS A 278 -19.98 15.77 3.38
N VAL A 279 -20.28 17.02 3.74
CA VAL A 279 -19.41 17.91 4.51
C VAL A 279 -20.04 18.19 5.86
N TYR A 280 -19.25 18.17 6.92
CA TYR A 280 -19.67 18.39 8.30
C TYR A 280 -18.85 19.52 8.94
N ALA A 281 -19.53 20.49 9.55
CA ALA A 281 -18.96 21.53 10.39
C ALA A 281 -19.28 21.23 11.85
N ASP A 282 -18.27 21.02 12.68
CA ASP A 282 -18.47 20.70 14.10
C ASP A 282 -19.49 19.56 14.31
N GLY A 283 -19.40 18.53 13.45
CA GLY A 283 -20.31 17.38 13.45
C GLY A 283 -21.70 17.62 12.83
N VAL A 284 -22.01 18.84 12.40
CA VAL A 284 -23.29 19.19 11.75
C VAL A 284 -23.15 19.16 10.24
N LEU A 285 -24.04 18.46 9.55
CA LEU A 285 -24.08 18.41 8.09
C LEU A 285 -24.26 19.82 7.51
N VAL A 286 -23.40 20.19 6.56
CA VAL A 286 -23.43 21.47 5.84
C VAL A 286 -23.58 21.18 4.35
N GLU A 287 -24.80 21.36 3.84
CA GLU A 287 -25.13 21.18 2.41
C GLU A 287 -25.33 22.52 1.70
#